data_AF-A0A919EK97-F1
#
_entry.id   AF-A0A919EK97-F1
#
_cell.length_a   1.000
_cell.length_b   1.000
_cell.length_c   1.000
_cell.angle_alpha   90.00
_cell.angle_beta   90.00
_cell.angle_gamma   90.00
#
_symmetry.space_group_name_H-M   'P 1'
#
loop_
_entity.id
_entity.type
_entity.pdbx_description
1 polymer ?
#
loop_
_entity_poly.entity_id
_entity_poly.type
_entity_poly.pdbx_seq_one_letter_code
_entity_poly.pdbx_strand_id
1 'polypeptide(L)'
;MKKKIYVAYTGGTIGMKSSDKGYIPVKGHLTESIQKMPDFYREEMPEFTIKEYHPLIDSSNMTPSEWQRIADDIASHYDEYDGFVVLHGTDTMAYTSSALSFMFENLSKPVIVTGSQIPFSQLRSDGQVNLLNSLFIAANYPINEVGLFFNNQLFRGNRAIKAYADGFNAFESPNMPPLLEAGINIKLISGALSEPEQLPLTLTKITPQPIGVVHLYPGISSELVANVIKQPVKALIIKSYGVGNAPQDEALLACLEQANKNGIIIVNCSQCIKGKVNMGGYATGTSLSNCGVVSGQDMTLEATLTKLHYLLSQPLSNAEIKSKLLENLRGELSA
;
A
#
# COMPACT_ATOMS: atom_id res chain seq x y z
N MET A 1 9.84 -30.34 5.44
CA MET A 1 10.99 -29.39 5.50
C MET A 1 10.50 -28.11 6.15
N LYS A 2 11.33 -27.41 6.93
CA LYS A 2 10.99 -26.08 7.42
C LYS A 2 10.82 -25.13 6.24
N LYS A 3 9.81 -24.26 6.32
CA LYS A 3 9.59 -23.18 5.34
C LYS A 3 10.73 -22.18 5.40
N LYS A 4 11.09 -21.59 4.26
CA LYS A 4 12.13 -20.57 4.14
C LYS A 4 11.50 -19.22 3.80
N ILE A 5 11.71 -18.22 4.64
CA ILE A 5 11.17 -16.87 4.47
C ILE A 5 12.28 -15.87 4.15
N TYR A 6 12.11 -15.12 3.08
CA TYR A 6 13.03 -14.03 2.74
C TYR A 6 12.58 -12.74 3.44
N VAL A 7 13.52 -12.04 4.07
CA VAL A 7 13.27 -10.77 4.76
C VAL A 7 14.03 -9.65 4.06
N ALA A 8 13.31 -8.81 3.31
CA ALA A 8 13.85 -7.58 2.75
C ALA A 8 13.84 -6.49 3.82
N TYR A 9 15.00 -6.18 4.41
CA TYR A 9 15.11 -5.04 5.32
C TYR A 9 15.40 -3.76 4.55
N THR A 10 14.32 -3.07 4.14
CA THR A 10 14.39 -1.87 3.31
C THR A 10 14.74 -0.63 4.13
N GLY A 11 14.29 -0.58 5.38
CA GLY A 11 14.53 0.53 6.30
C GLY A 11 13.47 0.66 7.38
N GLY A 12 13.35 1.88 7.92
CA GLY A 12 12.42 2.20 9.00
C GLY A 12 12.98 2.00 10.41
N THR A 13 12.21 2.50 11.38
CA THR A 13 12.56 2.57 12.81
C THR A 13 12.93 1.22 13.40
N ILE A 14 12.39 0.11 12.89
CA ILE A 14 12.59 -1.24 13.43
C ILE A 14 14.05 -1.62 13.61
N GLY A 15 14.94 -1.25 12.68
CA GLY A 15 16.37 -1.56 12.79
C GLY A 15 17.25 -0.40 13.24
N MET A 16 16.65 0.71 13.70
CA MET A 16 17.43 1.85 14.20
C MET A 16 17.97 1.62 15.61
N LYS A 17 19.00 2.38 15.98
CA LYS A 17 19.58 2.40 17.32
C LYS A 17 19.43 3.80 17.93
N SER A 18 19.21 3.86 19.25
CA SER A 18 19.15 5.13 19.98
C SER A 18 20.53 5.81 19.99
N SER A 19 20.54 7.12 19.83
CA SER A 19 21.72 7.99 19.91
C SER A 19 21.33 9.35 20.50
N ASP A 20 22.32 10.20 20.79
CA ASP A 20 22.10 11.57 21.27
C ASP A 20 21.36 12.47 20.26
N LYS A 21 21.26 12.04 18.99
CA LYS A 21 20.55 12.74 17.91
C LYS A 21 19.20 12.08 17.56
N GLY A 22 18.68 11.23 18.43
CA GLY A 22 17.50 10.40 18.16
C GLY A 22 17.88 9.04 17.57
N TYR A 23 16.92 8.39 16.91
CA TYR A 23 17.14 7.07 16.32
C TYR A 23 17.89 7.17 14.98
N ILE A 24 18.96 6.38 14.85
CA ILE A 24 19.81 6.37 13.65
C ILE A 24 19.92 4.96 13.07
N PRO A 25 20.03 4.80 11.74
CA PRO A 25 20.32 3.52 11.13
C PRO A 25 21.75 3.07 11.46
N VAL A 26 21.93 1.80 11.82
CA VAL A 26 23.24 1.20 12.07
C VAL A 26 23.32 -0.13 11.31
N LYS A 27 24.30 -0.24 10.41
CA LYS A 27 24.48 -1.42 9.56
C LYS A 27 24.58 -2.70 10.40
N GLY A 28 23.79 -3.71 10.07
CA GLY A 28 23.79 -5.02 10.73
C GLY A 28 23.15 -5.07 12.13
N HIS A 29 22.79 -3.92 12.72
CA HIS A 29 22.27 -3.84 14.10
C HIS A 29 20.98 -4.66 14.29
N LEU A 30 20.06 -4.62 13.32
CA LEU A 30 18.83 -5.40 13.38
C LEU A 30 19.12 -6.90 13.35
N THR A 31 19.93 -7.35 12.40
CA THR A 31 20.28 -8.76 12.24
C THR A 31 20.96 -9.31 13.50
N GLU A 32 21.94 -8.58 14.05
CA GLU A 32 22.59 -8.96 15.32
C GLU A 32 21.62 -8.98 16.49
N SER A 33 20.63 -8.08 16.51
CA SER A 33 19.61 -8.04 17.57
C SER A 33 18.68 -9.24 17.49
N ILE A 34 18.25 -9.64 16.29
CA ILE A 34 17.39 -10.82 16.07
C ILE A 34 18.16 -12.10 16.44
N GLN A 35 19.44 -12.21 16.06
CA GLN A 35 20.29 -13.37 16.39
C GLN A 35 20.42 -13.65 17.90
N LYS A 36 20.25 -12.63 18.74
CA LYS A 36 20.32 -12.75 20.20
C LYS A 36 18.99 -13.17 20.83
N MET A 37 17.91 -13.28 20.07
CA MET A 37 16.57 -13.63 20.56
C MET A 37 16.22 -15.09 20.24
N PRO A 38 16.20 -15.99 21.24
CA PRO A 38 15.93 -17.42 21.02
C PRO A 38 14.60 -17.72 20.35
N ASP A 39 13.57 -16.88 20.57
CA ASP A 39 12.23 -17.09 20.03
C ASP A 39 12.19 -17.16 18.49
N PHE A 40 13.11 -16.47 17.79
CA PHE A 40 13.21 -16.51 16.33
C PHE A 40 13.81 -17.82 15.79
N TYR A 41 14.44 -18.63 16.63
CA TYR A 41 15.17 -19.85 16.24
C TYR A 41 14.57 -21.12 16.82
N ARG A 42 13.36 -21.04 17.36
CA ARG A 42 12.64 -22.21 17.87
C ARG A 42 12.32 -23.21 16.75
N GLU A 43 11.97 -24.44 17.14
CA GLU A 43 11.65 -25.49 16.18
C GLU A 43 10.43 -25.15 15.33
N GLU A 44 9.44 -24.47 15.91
CA GLU A 44 8.17 -24.12 15.28
C GLU A 44 8.29 -22.94 14.29
N MET A 45 9.41 -22.19 14.33
CA MET A 45 9.65 -21.06 13.46
C MET A 45 10.24 -21.50 12.11
N PRO A 46 9.90 -20.80 11.00
CA PRO A 46 10.54 -21.02 9.72
C PRO A 46 12.03 -20.63 9.76
N GLU A 47 12.79 -21.17 8.82
CA GLU A 47 14.09 -20.61 8.48
C GLU A 47 13.88 -19.26 7.80
N PHE A 48 14.76 -18.28 8.05
CA PHE A 48 14.67 -17.00 7.38
C PHE A 48 16.05 -16.43 7.03
N THR A 49 16.10 -15.63 5.97
CA THR A 49 17.30 -14.90 5.53
C THR A 49 16.98 -13.41 5.49
N ILE A 50 17.82 -12.58 6.10
CA ILE A 50 17.66 -11.12 6.07
C ILE A 50 18.62 -10.52 5.04
N LYS A 51 18.08 -9.80 4.06
CA LYS A 51 18.86 -8.91 3.18
C LYS A 51 18.64 -7.47 3.61
N GLU A 52 19.67 -6.88 4.21
CA GLU A 52 19.69 -5.46 4.54
C GLU A 52 19.99 -4.62 3.30
N TYR A 53 19.16 -3.61 3.03
CA TYR A 53 19.35 -2.72 1.89
C TYR A 53 20.48 -1.72 2.17
N HIS A 54 21.20 -1.38 1.10
CA HIS A 54 22.20 -0.33 1.13
C HIS A 54 21.94 0.69 0.02
N PRO A 55 21.77 1.99 0.34
CA PRO A 55 21.46 2.50 1.68
C PRO A 55 20.09 1.98 2.18
N LEU A 56 19.87 2.03 3.49
CA LEU A 56 18.53 1.90 4.07
C LEU A 56 17.67 3.11 3.66
N ILE A 57 16.37 2.88 3.55
CA ILE A 57 15.41 3.87 3.06
C ILE A 57 14.58 4.39 4.23
N ASP A 58 14.53 5.72 4.36
CA ASP A 58 13.51 6.38 5.18
C ASP A 58 12.19 6.35 4.41
N SER A 59 11.12 5.83 5.03
CA SER A 59 9.82 5.71 4.37
C SER A 59 9.28 7.05 3.86
N SER A 60 9.60 8.17 4.52
CA SER A 60 9.19 9.50 4.09
C SER A 60 9.85 9.94 2.77
N ASN A 61 10.99 9.33 2.41
CA ASN A 61 11.74 9.57 1.18
C ASN A 61 11.48 8.50 0.10
N MET A 62 10.51 7.60 0.30
CA MET A 62 10.17 6.58 -0.71
C MET A 62 9.65 7.22 -2.00
N THR A 63 10.08 6.70 -3.13
CA THR A 63 9.55 7.02 -4.46
C THR A 63 9.09 5.74 -5.17
N PRO A 64 8.42 5.86 -6.34
CA PRO A 64 8.09 4.69 -7.15
C PRO A 64 9.31 3.86 -7.58
N SER A 65 10.51 4.45 -7.61
CA SER A 65 11.76 3.73 -7.89
C SER A 65 12.09 2.73 -6.79
N GLU A 66 11.83 3.07 -5.53
CA GLU A 66 12.02 2.16 -4.40
C GLU A 66 10.98 1.03 -4.39
N TRP A 67 9.73 1.30 -4.82
CA TRP A 67 8.76 0.21 -5.05
C TRP A 67 9.26 -0.77 -6.10
N GLN A 68 9.81 -0.27 -7.21
CA GLN A 68 10.43 -1.11 -8.24
C GLN A 68 11.59 -1.93 -7.69
N ARG A 69 12.49 -1.31 -6.92
CA ARG A 69 13.62 -2.00 -6.28
C ARG A 69 13.16 -3.14 -5.39
N ILE A 70 12.14 -2.93 -4.57
CA ILE A 70 11.60 -3.97 -3.67
C ILE A 70 10.96 -5.10 -4.49
N ALA A 71 10.22 -4.77 -5.54
CA ALA A 71 9.55 -5.77 -6.36
C ALA A 71 10.54 -6.63 -7.17
N ASP A 72 11.56 -6.00 -7.76
CA ASP A 72 12.66 -6.69 -8.46
C ASP A 72 13.41 -7.62 -7.51
N ASP A 73 13.66 -7.17 -6.28
CA ASP A 73 14.34 -7.97 -5.25
C ASP A 73 13.55 -9.22 -4.89
N ILE A 74 12.24 -9.09 -4.63
CA ILE A 74 11.35 -10.23 -4.36
C ILE A 74 11.30 -11.17 -5.57
N ALA A 75 11.13 -10.64 -6.79
CA ALA A 75 11.06 -11.44 -8.00
C ALA A 75 12.36 -12.22 -8.25
N SER A 76 13.52 -11.63 -7.98
CA SER A 76 14.82 -12.29 -8.15
C SER A 76 15.07 -13.46 -7.19
N HIS A 77 14.38 -13.49 -6.05
CA HIS A 77 14.46 -14.59 -5.08
C HIS A 77 13.16 -15.41 -5.04
N TYR A 78 12.27 -15.26 -6.02
CA TYR A 78 10.91 -15.77 -5.91
C TYR A 78 10.87 -17.27 -5.74
N ASP A 79 11.69 -18.01 -6.48
CA ASP A 79 11.70 -19.48 -6.47
C ASP A 79 12.48 -20.09 -5.29
N GLU A 80 13.34 -19.32 -4.63
CA GLU A 80 14.21 -19.79 -3.55
C GLU A 80 13.52 -19.87 -2.18
N TYR A 81 12.45 -19.09 -2.00
CA TYR A 81 11.76 -18.94 -0.71
C TYR A 81 10.27 -19.30 -0.82
N ASP A 82 9.67 -19.65 0.31
CA ASP A 82 8.25 -19.99 0.43
C ASP A 82 7.37 -18.75 0.68
N GLY A 83 7.96 -17.63 1.06
CA GLY A 83 7.26 -16.38 1.38
C GLY A 83 8.23 -15.24 1.67
N PHE A 84 7.69 -14.02 1.74
CA PHE A 84 8.47 -12.79 1.82
C PHE A 84 7.94 -11.89 2.94
N VAL A 85 8.86 -11.32 3.71
CA VAL A 85 8.58 -10.24 4.66
C VAL A 85 9.37 -9.00 4.24
N VAL A 86 8.70 -7.86 4.15
CA VAL A 86 9.32 -6.57 3.83
C VAL A 86 9.29 -5.71 5.09
N LEU A 87 10.45 -5.47 5.69
CA LEU A 87 10.59 -4.57 6.82
C LEU A 87 10.73 -3.14 6.32
N HIS A 88 9.76 -2.29 6.69
CA HIS A 88 9.56 -0.97 6.13
C HIS A 88 9.25 0.07 7.23
N GLY A 89 9.54 1.36 6.98
CA GLY A 89 9.12 2.46 7.85
C GLY A 89 7.61 2.71 7.77
N THR A 90 6.98 3.15 8.86
CA THR A 90 5.51 3.16 8.94
C THR A 90 4.85 4.25 8.08
N ASP A 91 5.51 5.40 7.84
CA ASP A 91 4.87 6.56 7.22
C ASP A 91 4.26 6.32 5.83
N THR A 92 4.93 5.53 5.00
CA THR A 92 4.47 5.23 3.63
C THR A 92 4.25 3.74 3.40
N MET A 93 4.18 2.93 4.47
CA MET A 93 4.04 1.48 4.39
C MET A 93 2.79 1.07 3.59
N ALA A 94 1.66 1.73 3.83
CA ALA A 94 0.42 1.45 3.11
C ALA A 94 0.53 1.75 1.59
N TYR A 95 1.30 2.77 1.19
CA TYR A 95 1.58 3.05 -0.22
C TYR A 95 2.44 1.94 -0.84
N THR A 96 3.51 1.52 -0.17
CA THR A 96 4.35 0.42 -0.65
C THR A 96 3.56 -0.88 -0.77
N SER A 97 2.77 -1.25 0.24
CA SER A 97 1.91 -2.45 0.19
C SER A 97 0.90 -2.38 -0.95
N SER A 98 0.32 -1.21 -1.20
CA SER A 98 -0.59 -0.99 -2.33
C SER A 98 0.11 -1.14 -3.68
N ALA A 99 1.27 -0.50 -3.87
CA ALA A 99 2.04 -0.57 -5.12
C ALA A 99 2.44 -2.01 -5.45
N LEU A 100 3.04 -2.73 -4.50
CA LEU A 100 3.44 -4.12 -4.69
C LEU A 100 2.25 -5.03 -5.07
N SER A 101 1.05 -4.77 -4.51
CA SER A 101 -0.15 -5.56 -4.85
C SER A 101 -0.50 -5.50 -6.34
N PHE A 102 -0.31 -4.34 -6.98
CA PHE A 102 -0.58 -4.17 -8.41
C PHE A 102 0.57 -4.69 -9.27
N MET A 103 1.81 -4.48 -8.81
CA MET A 103 3.02 -4.89 -9.53
C MET A 103 3.14 -6.41 -9.67
N PHE A 104 2.72 -7.17 -8.66
CA PHE A 104 2.71 -8.62 -8.71
C PHE A 104 1.39 -9.14 -9.30
N GLU A 105 1.47 -9.74 -10.48
CA GLU A 105 0.37 -10.52 -11.05
C GLU A 105 0.64 -12.00 -10.84
N ASN A 106 -0.42 -12.77 -10.60
CA ASN A 106 -0.32 -14.20 -10.28
C ASN A 106 0.57 -14.51 -9.08
N LEU A 107 0.56 -13.63 -8.07
CA LEU A 107 1.29 -13.88 -6.83
C LEU A 107 0.79 -15.17 -6.17
N SER A 108 1.68 -16.16 -6.03
CA SER A 108 1.38 -17.49 -5.47
C SER A 108 2.13 -17.77 -4.16
N LYS A 109 2.69 -16.74 -3.53
CA LYS A 109 3.42 -16.78 -2.25
C LYS A 109 3.08 -15.55 -1.42
N PRO A 110 2.99 -15.64 -0.08
CA PRO A 110 2.67 -14.49 0.76
C PRO A 110 3.79 -13.44 0.74
N VAL A 111 3.40 -12.17 0.63
CA VAL A 111 4.29 -11.02 0.82
C VAL A 111 3.72 -10.17 1.95
N ILE A 112 4.38 -10.12 3.09
CA ILE A 112 3.92 -9.36 4.27
C ILE A 112 4.82 -8.16 4.50
N VAL A 113 4.27 -6.95 4.35
CA VAL A 113 4.95 -5.71 4.74
C VAL A 113 4.67 -5.44 6.21
N THR A 114 5.71 -5.19 6.99
CA THR A 114 5.59 -4.87 8.42
C THR A 114 6.72 -3.94 8.88
N GLY A 115 6.68 -3.52 10.13
CA GLY A 115 7.66 -2.63 10.73
C GLY A 115 7.37 -2.41 12.22
N SER A 116 7.79 -1.27 12.75
CA SER A 116 7.50 -0.91 14.13
C SER A 116 7.56 0.59 14.39
N GLN A 117 6.89 1.03 15.45
CA GLN A 117 6.98 2.38 15.99
C GLN A 117 8.21 2.52 16.89
N ILE A 118 8.57 1.47 17.62
CA ILE A 118 9.72 1.43 18.52
C ILE A 118 10.81 0.52 17.91
N PRO A 119 12.09 0.91 17.92
CA PRO A 119 13.15 0.06 17.37
C PRO A 119 13.23 -1.29 18.06
N PHE A 120 13.54 -2.34 17.30
CA PHE A 120 13.51 -3.74 17.70
C PHE A 120 14.29 -4.03 19.00
N SER A 121 15.45 -3.38 19.16
CA SER A 121 16.33 -3.58 20.31
C SER A 121 15.88 -2.87 21.60
N GLN A 122 14.79 -2.10 21.56
CA GLN A 122 14.30 -1.36 22.73
C GLN A 122 13.29 -2.18 23.53
N LEU A 123 13.20 -1.85 24.83
CA LEU A 123 12.21 -2.44 25.73
C LEU A 123 10.79 -2.12 25.24
N ARG A 124 9.92 -3.14 25.25
CA ARG A 124 8.52 -3.06 24.78
C ARG A 124 8.37 -2.69 23.29
N SER A 125 9.38 -3.01 22.48
CA SER A 125 9.27 -2.82 21.03
C SER A 125 8.18 -3.69 20.44
N ASP A 126 7.27 -3.05 19.70
CA ASP A 126 6.29 -3.72 18.83
C ASP A 126 6.96 -4.46 17.66
N GLY A 127 8.21 -4.10 17.30
CA GLY A 127 8.96 -4.74 16.23
C GLY A 127 9.30 -6.21 16.47
N GLN A 128 9.46 -6.61 17.73
CA GLN A 128 9.68 -8.01 18.08
C GLN A 128 8.46 -8.86 17.73
N VAL A 129 7.28 -8.45 18.20
CA VAL A 129 6.02 -9.16 17.98
C VAL A 129 5.59 -9.07 16.52
N ASN A 130 5.76 -7.90 15.87
CA ASN A 130 5.39 -7.69 14.47
C ASN A 130 6.20 -8.59 13.53
N LEU A 131 7.53 -8.63 13.67
CA LEU A 131 8.37 -9.48 12.82
C LEU A 131 8.16 -10.97 13.12
N LEU A 132 8.10 -11.35 14.40
CA LEU A 132 7.90 -12.75 14.79
C LEU A 132 6.60 -13.32 14.19
N ASN A 133 5.49 -12.60 14.36
CA ASN A 133 4.21 -13.00 13.79
C ASN A 133 4.21 -12.97 12.26
N SER A 134 4.85 -11.99 11.63
CA SER A 134 4.92 -11.92 10.16
C SER A 134 5.64 -13.14 9.57
N LEU A 135 6.76 -13.55 10.17
CA LEU A 135 7.47 -14.77 9.78
C LEU A 135 6.58 -16.02 9.98
N PHE A 136 5.95 -16.13 11.15
CA PHE A 136 5.11 -17.28 11.49
C PHE A 136 3.89 -17.39 10.57
N ILE A 137 3.21 -16.28 10.30
CA ILE A 137 2.04 -16.20 9.41
C ILE A 137 2.44 -16.53 7.98
N ALA A 138 3.53 -15.96 7.45
CA ALA A 138 3.99 -16.25 6.09
C ALA A 138 4.28 -17.75 5.87
N ALA A 139 4.77 -18.45 6.89
CA ALA A 139 5.07 -19.87 6.81
C ALA A 139 3.85 -20.79 7.02
N ASN A 140 2.96 -20.45 7.95
CA ASN A 140 1.91 -21.37 8.44
C ASN A 140 0.49 -20.99 8.02
N TYR A 141 0.26 -19.73 7.68
CA TYR A 141 -1.02 -19.20 7.21
C TYR A 141 -0.81 -18.42 5.91
N PRO A 142 -0.25 -19.05 4.86
CA PRO A 142 0.11 -18.34 3.64
C PRO A 142 -1.16 -17.83 2.95
N ILE A 143 -1.27 -16.51 2.84
CA ILE A 143 -2.27 -15.82 2.01
C ILE A 143 -1.50 -15.23 0.83
N ASN A 144 -1.84 -15.65 -0.39
CA ASN A 144 -1.17 -15.27 -1.64
C ASN A 144 -1.54 -13.85 -2.10
N GLU A 145 -1.33 -12.90 -1.19
CA GLU A 145 -1.56 -11.47 -1.40
C GLU A 145 -0.37 -10.68 -0.84
N VAL A 146 -0.28 -9.41 -1.25
CA VAL A 146 0.51 -8.44 -0.50
C VAL A 146 -0.30 -7.98 0.70
N GLY A 147 0.12 -8.40 1.90
CA GLY A 147 -0.49 -8.02 3.17
C GLY A 147 0.32 -6.96 3.92
N LEU A 148 -0.34 -6.24 4.83
CA LEU A 148 0.30 -5.37 5.81
C LEU A 148 0.02 -5.91 7.21
N PHE A 149 1.04 -6.34 7.94
CA PHE A 149 0.90 -6.83 9.31
C PHE A 149 1.29 -5.77 10.32
N PHE A 150 0.38 -5.43 11.23
CA PHE A 150 0.65 -4.51 12.34
C PHE A 150 -0.31 -4.74 13.49
N ASN A 151 0.16 -4.61 14.73
CA ASN A 151 -0.69 -4.67 15.93
C ASN A 151 -1.64 -5.88 15.96
N ASN A 152 -1.07 -7.07 15.77
CA ASN A 152 -1.80 -8.34 15.78
C ASN A 152 -2.85 -8.50 14.67
N GLN A 153 -2.85 -7.68 13.62
CA GLN A 153 -3.75 -7.81 12.48
C GLN A 153 -2.98 -7.85 11.17
N LEU A 154 -3.41 -8.72 10.26
CA LEU A 154 -2.99 -8.73 8.86
C LEU A 154 -4.08 -8.09 8.01
N PHE A 155 -3.78 -6.99 7.36
CA PHE A 155 -4.67 -6.31 6.41
C PHE A 155 -4.29 -6.67 4.98
N ARG A 156 -5.27 -6.64 4.05
CA ARG A 156 -4.95 -6.60 2.62
C ARG A 156 -4.21 -5.29 2.32
N GLY A 157 -3.04 -5.37 1.69
CA GLY A 157 -2.10 -4.26 1.55
C GLY A 157 -2.70 -3.02 0.88
N ASN A 158 -3.48 -3.23 -0.19
CA ASN A 158 -4.17 -2.16 -0.94
C ASN A 158 -5.52 -1.72 -0.33
N ARG A 159 -5.82 -2.14 0.90
CA ARG A 159 -6.97 -1.64 1.69
C ARG A 159 -6.54 -0.91 2.95
N ALA A 160 -5.25 -0.95 3.29
CA ALA A 160 -4.71 -0.35 4.50
C ALA A 160 -4.47 1.16 4.34
N ILE A 161 -4.60 1.88 5.45
CA ILE A 161 -4.17 3.28 5.64
C ILE A 161 -3.40 3.40 6.95
N LYS A 162 -2.49 4.37 7.08
CA LYS A 162 -1.94 4.75 8.39
C LYS A 162 -2.94 5.68 9.08
N ALA A 163 -3.73 5.14 9.99
CA ALA A 163 -4.82 5.84 10.68
C ALA A 163 -4.36 6.55 11.97
N TYR A 164 -3.28 6.08 12.61
CA TYR A 164 -2.77 6.67 13.84
C TYR A 164 -1.24 6.73 13.86
N ALA A 165 -0.67 7.88 14.21
CA ALA A 165 0.76 8.10 14.17
C ALA A 165 1.47 7.78 15.51
N ASP A 166 0.78 7.92 16.65
CA ASP A 166 1.41 7.85 17.97
C ASP A 166 1.24 6.49 18.67
N GLY A 167 0.18 5.75 18.36
CA GLY A 167 -0.12 4.46 18.99
C GLY A 167 0.42 3.26 18.21
N PHE A 168 0.33 2.08 18.83
CA PHE A 168 0.66 0.82 18.18
C PHE A 168 -0.42 0.37 17.18
N ASN A 169 -1.68 0.77 17.35
CA ASN A 169 -2.76 0.58 16.37
C ASN A 169 -2.65 1.57 15.20
N ALA A 170 -1.48 1.60 14.54
CA ALA A 170 -1.13 2.63 13.57
C ALA A 170 -1.88 2.49 12.24
N PHE A 171 -2.31 1.28 11.87
CA PHE A 171 -2.94 0.98 10.59
C PHE A 171 -4.37 0.48 10.74
N GLU A 172 -5.21 0.83 9.77
CA GLU A 172 -6.59 0.36 9.65
C GLU A 172 -6.92 -0.01 8.20
N SER A 173 -8.00 -0.77 8.02
CA SER A 173 -8.61 -1.07 6.71
C SER A 173 -10.10 -0.70 6.76
N PRO A 174 -10.46 0.58 6.51
CA PRO A 174 -11.81 1.06 6.84
C PRO A 174 -12.95 0.41 6.05
N ASN A 175 -12.68 0.01 4.80
CA ASN A 175 -13.66 -0.51 3.84
C ASN A 175 -13.59 -2.05 3.67
N MET A 176 -12.69 -2.74 4.37
CA MET A 176 -12.58 -4.20 4.32
C MET A 176 -12.11 -4.75 5.69
N PRO A 177 -12.70 -5.83 6.23
CA PRO A 177 -12.16 -6.50 7.41
C PRO A 177 -10.68 -6.90 7.24
N PRO A 178 -9.92 -7.10 8.33
CA PRO A 178 -8.59 -7.71 8.23
C PRO A 178 -8.68 -9.10 7.58
N LEU A 179 -7.59 -9.54 6.98
CA LEU A 179 -7.44 -10.91 6.48
C LEU A 179 -7.34 -11.88 7.67
N LEU A 180 -6.58 -11.52 8.70
CA LEU A 180 -6.28 -12.40 9.83
C LEU A 180 -6.03 -11.60 11.12
N GLU A 181 -6.41 -12.18 12.25
CA GLU A 181 -6.13 -11.67 13.60
C GLU A 181 -5.22 -12.64 14.37
N ALA A 182 -4.08 -12.14 14.84
CA ALA A 182 -3.05 -12.89 15.56
C ALA A 182 -3.16 -12.66 17.08
N GLY A 183 -4.23 -13.19 17.68
CA GLY A 183 -4.42 -13.22 19.13
C GLY A 183 -3.81 -14.47 19.79
N ILE A 184 -4.39 -14.94 20.90
CA ILE A 184 -4.02 -16.24 21.51
C ILE A 184 -4.10 -17.36 20.47
N ASN A 185 -5.16 -17.35 19.68
CA ASN A 185 -5.31 -18.16 18.49
C ASN A 185 -5.24 -17.24 17.27
N ILE A 186 -4.57 -17.71 16.23
CA ILE A 186 -4.58 -17.06 14.92
C ILE A 186 -5.90 -17.41 14.23
N LYS A 187 -6.66 -16.39 13.84
CA LYS A 187 -7.97 -16.53 13.19
C LYS A 187 -7.92 -15.91 11.80
N LEU A 188 -8.21 -16.71 10.78
CA LEU A 188 -8.53 -16.19 9.45
C LEU A 188 -9.91 -15.52 9.50
N ILE A 189 -9.98 -14.25 9.13
CA ILE A 189 -11.20 -13.44 9.15
C ILE A 189 -11.78 -13.26 7.75
N SER A 190 -10.92 -13.00 6.77
CA SER A 190 -11.30 -12.84 5.36
C SER A 190 -10.18 -13.33 4.44
N GLY A 191 -10.45 -13.38 3.13
CA GLY A 191 -9.53 -13.99 2.16
C GLY A 191 -9.53 -15.51 2.22
N ALA A 192 -8.52 -16.14 1.63
CA ALA A 192 -8.35 -17.58 1.60
C ALA A 192 -6.89 -17.95 1.84
N LEU A 193 -6.67 -19.09 2.48
CA LEU A 193 -5.34 -19.70 2.50
C LEU A 193 -4.98 -20.19 1.11
N SER A 194 -3.70 -20.18 0.82
CA SER A 194 -3.15 -20.48 -0.49
C SER A 194 -3.48 -21.90 -0.93
N GLU A 195 -4.08 -22.02 -2.11
CA GLU A 195 -4.18 -23.28 -2.84
C GLU A 195 -3.00 -23.40 -3.82
N PRO A 196 -2.58 -24.63 -4.15
CA PRO A 196 -1.48 -24.88 -5.08
C PRO A 196 -1.90 -24.60 -6.53
N GLU A 197 -2.13 -23.34 -6.88
CA GLU A 197 -2.28 -22.91 -8.27
C GLU A 197 -1.06 -22.05 -8.65
N GLN A 198 -0.31 -22.54 -9.64
CA GLN A 198 1.04 -22.06 -9.97
C GLN A 198 1.07 -21.43 -11.36
N LEU A 199 0.30 -20.34 -11.55
CA LEU A 199 0.63 -19.45 -12.64
C LEU A 199 1.98 -18.79 -12.33
N PRO A 200 2.87 -18.60 -13.32
CA PRO A 200 4.14 -17.94 -13.08
C PRO A 200 3.91 -16.50 -12.64
N LEU A 201 4.71 -16.04 -11.68
CA LEU A 201 4.71 -14.65 -11.25
C LEU A 201 5.03 -13.74 -12.44
N THR A 202 4.14 -12.77 -12.70
CA THR A 202 4.43 -11.68 -13.63
C THR A 202 4.71 -10.42 -12.82
N LEU A 203 5.86 -9.80 -13.06
CA LEU A 203 6.20 -8.51 -12.47
C LEU A 203 5.97 -7.38 -13.47
N THR A 204 5.00 -6.51 -13.18
CA THR A 204 4.72 -5.33 -13.97
C THR A 204 5.48 -4.12 -13.43
N LYS A 205 6.21 -3.44 -14.33
CA LYS A 205 7.06 -2.30 -13.99
C LYS A 205 6.24 -1.06 -13.64
N ILE A 206 6.64 -0.36 -12.58
CA ILE A 206 6.15 0.97 -12.23
C ILE A 206 7.24 2.02 -12.46
N THR A 207 6.82 3.19 -12.91
CA THR A 207 7.66 4.39 -13.07
C THR A 207 6.98 5.59 -12.41
N PRO A 208 7.74 6.63 -12.00
CA PRO A 208 7.14 7.85 -11.49
C PRO A 208 6.16 8.49 -12.47
N GLN A 209 4.99 8.91 -11.98
CA GLN A 209 3.98 9.59 -12.79
C GLN A 209 3.59 10.93 -12.16
N PRO A 210 3.41 11.99 -12.97
CA PRO A 210 2.97 13.28 -12.49
C PRO A 210 1.46 13.23 -12.19
N ILE A 211 1.13 12.91 -10.93
CA ILE A 211 -0.24 12.79 -10.43
C ILE A 211 -0.52 13.89 -9.41
N GLY A 212 -1.56 14.68 -9.65
CA GLY A 212 -2.06 15.65 -8.68
C GLY A 212 -3.02 15.00 -7.69
N VAL A 213 -3.01 15.46 -6.44
CA VAL A 213 -4.02 15.11 -5.43
C VAL A 213 -4.61 16.41 -4.88
N VAL A 214 -5.92 16.59 -5.03
CA VAL A 214 -6.64 17.77 -4.56
C VAL A 214 -7.66 17.35 -3.51
N HIS A 215 -7.59 17.96 -2.33
CA HIS A 215 -8.60 17.82 -1.30
C HIS A 215 -9.59 18.98 -1.43
N LEU A 216 -10.86 18.68 -1.72
CA LEU A 216 -11.89 19.71 -1.78
C LEU A 216 -12.17 20.26 -0.38
N TYR A 217 -12.42 21.56 -0.31
CA TYR A 217 -12.91 22.24 0.90
C TYR A 217 -13.88 23.36 0.51
N PRO A 218 -14.81 23.76 1.40
CA PRO A 218 -15.76 24.82 1.09
C PRO A 218 -15.05 26.11 0.67
N GLY A 219 -15.31 26.58 -0.55
CA GLY A 219 -14.65 27.76 -1.12
C GLY A 219 -13.32 27.49 -1.84
N ILE A 220 -12.96 26.24 -2.14
CA ILE A 220 -11.82 25.95 -3.01
C ILE A 220 -11.97 26.69 -4.35
N SER A 221 -10.92 27.42 -4.74
CA SER A 221 -10.90 28.18 -6.00
C SER A 221 -10.64 27.25 -7.19
N SER A 222 -11.38 27.46 -8.28
CA SER A 222 -11.13 26.80 -9.56
C SER A 222 -9.72 27.09 -10.11
N GLU A 223 -9.12 28.24 -9.75
CA GLU A 223 -7.74 28.58 -10.11
C GLU A 223 -6.70 27.66 -9.45
N LEU A 224 -6.95 27.21 -8.22
CA LEU A 224 -6.07 26.24 -7.55
C LEU A 224 -6.07 24.92 -8.31
N VAL A 225 -7.27 24.43 -8.67
CA VAL A 225 -7.41 23.21 -9.47
C VAL A 225 -6.77 23.38 -10.84
N ALA A 226 -6.98 24.53 -11.49
CA ALA A 226 -6.38 24.87 -12.77
C ALA A 226 -4.84 24.87 -12.71
N ASN A 227 -4.24 25.31 -11.60
CA ASN A 227 -2.80 25.26 -11.39
C ASN A 227 -2.29 23.82 -11.23
N VAL A 228 -3.02 22.97 -10.51
CA VAL A 228 -2.63 21.56 -10.30
C VAL A 228 -2.68 20.77 -11.60
N ILE A 229 -3.64 21.01 -12.49
CA ILE A 229 -3.77 20.26 -13.76
C ILE A 229 -2.86 20.78 -14.88
N LYS A 230 -1.98 21.75 -14.62
CA LYS A 230 -0.99 22.19 -15.61
C LYS A 230 -0.04 21.03 -15.94
N GLN A 231 0.41 20.98 -17.19
CA GLN A 231 1.38 19.99 -17.64
C GLN A 231 2.63 20.00 -16.74
N PRO A 232 3.22 18.83 -16.44
CA PRO A 232 3.08 17.55 -17.13
C PRO A 232 2.02 16.58 -16.54
N VAL A 233 1.07 17.06 -15.73
CA VAL A 233 0.12 16.18 -15.02
C VAL A 233 -0.66 15.26 -15.97
N LYS A 234 -0.66 13.95 -15.64
CA LYS A 234 -1.37 12.90 -16.39
C LYS A 234 -2.62 12.40 -15.69
N ALA A 235 -2.68 12.53 -14.37
CA ALA A 235 -3.86 12.16 -13.60
C ALA A 235 -4.09 13.09 -12.41
N LEU A 236 -5.34 13.20 -12.00
CA LEU A 236 -5.79 13.97 -10.85
C LEU A 236 -6.67 13.09 -9.96
N ILE A 237 -6.31 12.97 -8.69
CA ILE A 237 -7.17 12.40 -7.65
C ILE A 237 -7.86 13.56 -6.93
N ILE A 238 -9.18 13.54 -6.91
CA ILE A 238 -10.00 14.49 -6.15
C ILE A 238 -10.51 13.77 -4.91
N LYS A 239 -10.21 14.31 -3.72
CA LYS A 239 -10.86 13.91 -2.48
C LYS A 239 -12.08 14.81 -2.25
N SER A 240 -13.26 14.29 -2.54
CA SER A 240 -14.53 15.00 -2.50
C SER A 240 -15.36 14.64 -1.26
N TYR A 241 -16.50 15.30 -1.07
CA TYR A 241 -17.31 15.15 0.14
C TYR A 241 -18.19 13.91 0.11
N GLY A 242 -18.31 13.23 1.25
CA GLY A 242 -19.29 12.17 1.46
C GLY A 242 -19.22 11.09 0.38
N VAL A 243 -20.32 10.88 -0.33
CA VAL A 243 -20.44 9.87 -1.39
C VAL A 243 -19.90 10.33 -2.75
N GLY A 244 -19.08 11.38 -2.83
CA GLY A 244 -18.49 11.83 -4.09
C GLY A 244 -18.90 13.22 -4.56
N ASN A 245 -19.42 14.07 -3.66
CA ASN A 245 -19.99 15.36 -4.02
C ASN A 245 -18.92 16.45 -4.14
N ALA A 246 -19.02 17.28 -5.18
CA ALA A 246 -18.19 18.46 -5.39
C ALA A 246 -19.04 19.74 -5.55
N PRO A 247 -18.45 20.93 -5.34
CA PRO A 247 -19.11 22.20 -5.64
C PRO A 247 -19.64 22.24 -7.09
N GLN A 248 -20.83 22.81 -7.27
CA GLN A 248 -21.44 23.02 -8.60
C GLN A 248 -21.00 24.35 -9.23
N ASP A 249 -19.76 24.76 -8.94
CA ASP A 249 -19.15 25.93 -9.55
C ASP A 249 -18.84 25.65 -11.02
N GLU A 250 -19.37 26.48 -11.92
CA GLU A 250 -19.24 26.27 -13.37
C GLU A 250 -17.78 26.32 -13.82
N ALA A 251 -16.97 27.20 -13.23
CA ALA A 251 -15.56 27.32 -13.58
C ALA A 251 -14.76 26.08 -13.16
N LEU A 252 -15.05 25.51 -11.99
CA LEU A 252 -14.47 24.25 -11.55
C LEU A 252 -14.85 23.09 -12.48
N LEU A 253 -16.13 22.94 -12.81
CA LEU A 253 -16.60 21.88 -13.71
C LEU A 253 -15.98 22.01 -15.11
N ALA A 254 -15.93 23.22 -15.66
CA ALA A 254 -15.26 23.51 -16.94
C ALA A 254 -13.76 23.18 -16.90
N CYS A 255 -13.09 23.48 -15.78
CA CYS A 255 -11.68 23.14 -15.56
C CYS A 255 -11.45 21.61 -15.61
N LEU A 256 -12.31 20.83 -14.94
CA LEU A 256 -12.25 19.36 -14.96
C LEU A 256 -12.58 18.78 -16.33
N GLU A 257 -13.59 19.30 -17.01
CA GLU A 257 -13.96 18.87 -18.37
C GLU A 257 -12.81 19.13 -19.34
N GLN A 258 -12.16 20.30 -19.26
CA GLN A 258 -11.00 20.63 -20.09
C GLN A 258 -9.79 19.74 -19.79
N ALA A 259 -9.52 19.45 -18.51
CA ALA A 259 -8.46 18.52 -18.11
C ALA A 259 -8.69 17.14 -18.74
N ASN A 260 -9.91 16.63 -18.66
CA ASN A 260 -10.31 15.36 -19.27
C ASN A 260 -10.14 15.38 -20.81
N LYS A 261 -10.58 16.46 -21.49
CA LYS A 261 -10.37 16.65 -22.94
C LYS A 261 -8.88 16.67 -23.32
N ASN A 262 -8.03 17.20 -22.45
CA ASN A 262 -6.58 17.21 -22.62
C ASN A 262 -5.90 15.87 -22.27
N GLY A 263 -6.69 14.83 -21.96
CA GLY A 263 -6.19 13.49 -21.68
C GLY A 263 -5.74 13.26 -20.23
N ILE A 264 -6.08 14.15 -19.29
CA ILE A 264 -5.84 13.92 -17.86
C ILE A 264 -6.91 12.98 -17.32
N ILE A 265 -6.49 11.89 -16.68
CA ILE A 265 -7.40 10.95 -16.01
C ILE A 265 -7.79 11.50 -14.65
N ILE A 266 -9.09 11.66 -14.40
CA ILE A 266 -9.57 12.25 -13.14
C ILE A 266 -10.33 11.17 -12.35
N VAL A 267 -9.91 10.92 -11.11
CA VAL A 267 -10.50 9.93 -10.21
C VAL A 267 -11.09 10.64 -8.99
N ASN A 268 -12.36 10.35 -8.69
CA ASN A 268 -13.07 10.88 -7.54
C ASN A 268 -13.04 9.89 -6.37
N CYS A 269 -12.31 10.23 -5.31
CA CYS A 269 -12.27 9.50 -4.05
C CYS A 269 -13.02 10.30 -2.97
N SER A 270 -13.57 9.61 -1.98
CA SER A 270 -14.11 10.31 -0.81
C SER A 270 -12.98 10.83 0.08
N GLN A 271 -13.19 11.97 0.74
CA GLN A 271 -12.37 12.37 1.87
C GLN A 271 -12.73 11.64 3.18
N CYS A 272 -13.91 11.00 3.25
CA CYS A 272 -14.31 10.21 4.41
C CYS A 272 -13.39 9.00 4.59
N ILE A 273 -13.12 8.64 5.85
CA ILE A 273 -12.28 7.48 6.19
C ILE A 273 -12.91 6.17 5.69
N LYS A 274 -14.24 6.05 5.81
CA LYS A 274 -15.02 4.89 5.39
C LYS A 274 -16.17 5.31 4.47
N GLY A 275 -16.44 4.50 3.46
CA GLY A 275 -17.54 4.71 2.51
C GLY A 275 -17.14 4.45 1.06
N LYS A 276 -18.13 4.57 0.17
CA LYS A 276 -18.00 4.34 -1.28
C LYS A 276 -18.52 5.55 -2.03
N VAL A 277 -17.78 6.01 -3.03
CA VAL A 277 -18.23 7.04 -3.97
C VAL A 277 -19.35 6.49 -4.84
N ASN A 278 -20.48 7.21 -4.87
CA ASN A 278 -21.65 6.93 -5.68
C ASN A 278 -22.02 8.17 -6.48
N MET A 279 -21.51 8.25 -7.71
CA MET A 279 -21.75 9.39 -8.61
C MET A 279 -23.09 9.31 -9.35
N GLY A 280 -23.85 8.20 -9.25
CA GLY A 280 -25.16 8.05 -9.90
C GLY A 280 -26.35 8.50 -9.03
N GLY A 281 -26.16 8.66 -7.71
CA GLY A 281 -27.26 8.88 -6.76
C GLY A 281 -27.71 10.33 -6.54
N TYR A 282 -26.94 11.33 -7.00
CA TYR A 282 -27.22 12.75 -6.76
C TYR A 282 -26.86 13.61 -7.98
N ALA A 283 -27.60 14.70 -8.20
CA ALA A 283 -27.36 15.62 -9.32
C ALA A 283 -25.91 16.13 -9.39
N THR A 284 -25.28 16.35 -8.24
CA THR A 284 -23.88 16.79 -8.11
C THR A 284 -22.86 15.74 -8.55
N GLY A 285 -23.16 14.45 -8.35
CA GLY A 285 -22.35 13.33 -8.84
C GLY A 285 -22.47 13.15 -10.36
N THR A 286 -23.66 13.41 -10.91
CA THR A 286 -23.91 13.42 -12.36
C THR A 286 -23.08 14.49 -13.05
N SER A 287 -22.95 15.69 -12.47
CA SER A 287 -22.12 16.77 -13.03
C SER A 287 -20.64 16.38 -13.19
N LEU A 288 -20.06 15.71 -12.18
CA LEU A 288 -18.68 15.21 -12.27
C LEU A 288 -18.54 14.11 -13.34
N SER A 289 -19.52 13.22 -13.41
CA SER A 289 -19.55 12.15 -14.42
C SER A 289 -19.59 12.72 -15.83
N ASN A 290 -20.38 13.77 -16.04
CA ASN A 290 -20.47 14.50 -17.32
C ASN A 290 -19.14 15.18 -17.71
N CYS A 291 -18.32 15.55 -16.73
CA CYS A 291 -16.96 16.08 -16.97
C CYS A 291 -15.95 14.97 -17.34
N GLY A 292 -16.36 13.69 -17.31
CA GLY A 292 -15.51 12.53 -17.58
C GLY A 292 -14.68 12.05 -16.39
N VAL A 293 -15.06 12.44 -15.17
CA VAL A 293 -14.46 11.98 -13.91
C VAL A 293 -14.92 10.54 -13.61
N VAL A 294 -13.99 9.70 -13.19
CA VAL A 294 -14.23 8.29 -12.86
C VAL A 294 -14.39 8.11 -11.35
N SER A 295 -15.31 7.26 -10.92
CA SER A 295 -15.46 6.91 -9.51
C SER A 295 -14.27 6.09 -9.02
N GLY A 296 -13.66 6.49 -7.90
CA GLY A 296 -12.69 5.70 -7.15
C GLY A 296 -13.34 4.63 -6.24
N GLN A 297 -14.67 4.50 -6.27
CA GLN A 297 -15.45 3.58 -5.44
C GLN A 297 -15.07 3.75 -3.95
N ASP A 298 -14.67 2.66 -3.29
CA ASP A 298 -14.23 2.61 -1.90
C ASP A 298 -12.71 2.42 -1.76
N MET A 299 -11.93 2.72 -2.81
CA MET A 299 -10.46 2.68 -2.76
C MET A 299 -9.91 3.71 -1.78
N THR A 300 -8.81 3.34 -1.11
CA THR A 300 -8.00 4.29 -0.34
C THR A 300 -7.25 5.24 -1.28
N LEU A 301 -6.67 6.31 -0.72
CA LEU A 301 -5.80 7.21 -1.50
C LEU A 301 -4.55 6.46 -1.97
N GLU A 302 -3.99 5.64 -1.08
CA GLU A 302 -2.82 4.79 -1.29
C GLU A 302 -3.04 3.84 -2.47
N ALA A 303 -4.17 3.13 -2.49
CA ALA A 303 -4.55 2.25 -3.58
C ALA A 303 -4.80 3.01 -4.87
N THR A 304 -5.52 4.13 -4.83
CA THR A 304 -5.81 4.92 -6.03
C THR A 304 -4.55 5.49 -6.67
N LEU A 305 -3.66 6.07 -5.87
CA LEU A 305 -2.39 6.65 -6.33
C LEU A 305 -1.50 5.58 -6.97
N THR A 306 -1.38 4.43 -6.32
CA THR A 306 -0.50 3.35 -6.78
C THR A 306 -1.09 2.58 -7.97
N LYS A 307 -2.42 2.41 -8.03
CA LYS A 307 -3.13 1.88 -9.20
C LYS A 307 -2.95 2.79 -10.42
N LEU A 308 -3.01 4.12 -10.24
CA LEU A 308 -2.70 5.06 -11.32
C LEU A 308 -1.24 4.96 -11.78
N HIS A 309 -0.27 4.88 -10.86
CA HIS A 309 1.13 4.66 -11.22
C HIS A 309 1.31 3.37 -12.02
N TYR A 310 0.66 2.29 -11.60
CA TYR A 310 0.66 0.99 -12.28
C TYR A 310 0.08 1.07 -13.69
N LEU A 311 -1.11 1.66 -13.86
CA LEU A 311 -1.80 1.74 -15.15
C LEU A 311 -1.09 2.70 -16.12
N LEU A 312 -0.61 3.86 -15.64
CA LEU A 312 0.10 4.85 -16.46
C LEU A 312 1.53 4.42 -16.84
N SER A 313 2.08 3.40 -16.19
CA SER A 313 3.40 2.83 -16.54
C SER A 313 3.30 1.76 -17.63
N GLN A 314 2.09 1.44 -18.09
CA GLN A 314 1.82 0.44 -19.12
C GLN A 314 1.42 1.11 -20.45
N PRO A 315 1.55 0.40 -21.58
CA PRO A 315 1.14 0.89 -22.90
C PRO A 315 -0.40 0.83 -23.07
N LEU A 316 -1.14 1.49 -22.18
CA LEU A 316 -2.59 1.55 -22.17
C LEU A 316 -3.08 2.91 -22.67
N SER A 317 -4.16 2.91 -23.44
CA SER A 317 -4.90 4.12 -23.78
C SER A 317 -5.64 4.67 -22.56
N ASN A 318 -5.97 5.97 -22.59
CA ASN A 318 -6.77 6.59 -21.52
C ASN A 318 -8.13 5.90 -21.31
N ALA A 319 -8.74 5.36 -22.38
CA ALA A 319 -9.99 4.63 -22.27
C ALA A 319 -9.82 3.31 -21.50
N GLU A 320 -8.75 2.56 -21.79
CA GLU A 320 -8.43 1.33 -21.07
C GLU A 320 -8.08 1.60 -19.60
N ILE A 321 -7.32 2.66 -19.32
CA ILE A 321 -6.99 3.04 -17.94
C ILE A 321 -8.27 3.37 -17.16
N LYS A 322 -9.20 4.13 -17.74
CA LYS A 322 -10.49 4.45 -17.11
C LYS A 322 -11.34 3.21 -16.86
N SER A 323 -11.36 2.25 -17.79
CA SER A 323 -12.03 0.96 -17.57
C SER A 323 -11.41 0.21 -16.40
N LYS A 324 -10.08 0.04 -16.42
CA LYS A 324 -9.33 -0.70 -15.40
C LYS A 324 -9.36 -0.05 -14.01
N LEU A 325 -9.58 1.26 -13.93
CA LEU A 325 -9.80 1.94 -12.65
C LEU A 325 -11.06 1.45 -11.94
N LEU A 326 -12.11 1.10 -12.69
CA LEU A 326 -13.38 0.60 -12.17
C LEU A 326 -13.37 -0.92 -11.90
N GLU A 327 -12.47 -1.65 -12.56
CA GLU A 327 -12.28 -3.08 -12.35
C GLU A 327 -11.55 -3.35 -11.01
N ASN A 328 -12.02 -4.33 -10.26
CA ASN A 328 -11.30 -4.85 -9.09
C ASN A 328 -10.13 -5.72 -9.55
N LEU A 329 -8.91 -5.18 -9.54
CA LEU A 329 -7.73 -5.88 -10.07
C LEU A 329 -7.08 -6.81 -9.05
N ARG A 330 -7.05 -6.39 -7.78
CA ARG A 330 -6.25 -7.00 -6.70
C ARG A 330 -6.96 -6.94 -5.34
N GLY A 331 -8.29 -6.81 -5.35
CA GLY A 331 -9.09 -6.72 -4.13
C GLY A 331 -9.17 -5.32 -3.51
N GLU A 332 -8.69 -4.28 -4.20
CA GLU A 332 -8.56 -2.89 -3.72
C GLU A 332 -9.88 -2.14 -3.61
N LEU A 333 -10.91 -2.62 -4.32
CA LEU A 333 -12.25 -2.02 -4.34
C LEU A 333 -13.34 -3.08 -4.26
N SER A 334 -14.52 -2.67 -3.81
CA SER A 334 -15.71 -3.52 -3.72
C SER A 334 -16.66 -3.17 -4.87
N ALA A 335 -17.09 -4.21 -5.62
CA ALA A 335 -18.04 -4.08 -6.72
C ALA A 335 -19.33 -3.36 -6.31
#